data_AF-A0A6C0LAA3-F1
#
_entry.id   AF-A0A6C0LAA3-F1
#
_cell.length_a   1.000
_cell.length_b   1.000
_cell.length_c   1.000
_cell.angle_alpha   90.00
_cell.angle_beta   90.00
_cell.angle_gamma   90.00
#
_symmetry.space_group_name_H-M   'P 1'
#
loop_
_entity.id
_entity.type
_entity.pdbx_description
1 polymer ?
#
loop_
_entity_poly.entity_id
_entity_poly.type
_entity_poly.pdbx_seq_one_letter_code
_entity_poly.pdbx_strand_id
1 'polypeptide(L)'
;MRTELTMKPLRDIIDNYQIPELQRLVDNGHIISMVEDQKSEYDKYKSFSMLQSFTIAYIVEEKKGYILDGQHRVEAYSRLKREGYDIDNILVPIVKYNVGSIEEVNEYFKKINKHSPIKPILNLVAVEKIILQCLVDRFTTNYFKGDYSDSIVGNVEKNYQCPHISLNDLGKHIKARNIVGKLGNSNKTDKDLFNYILSVNDYLESISAHQLDPTYTKRFEKCKNKKEKERCNNVCYLGVFKNYEWLDLALHALINSLDISNIGMRFFQDVLVKNDRKTIPYELKKRVWHKYNNNDMIGKCYVCDKKLDIKDMECGHIIAHALGGEMTLNNLQPTCKTCNRDMGVMNLNEYKQLFK
;
A
#
# COMPACT_ATOMS: atom_id res chain seq x y z
N MET A 1 17.15 26.78 25.49
CA MET A 1 16.34 27.72 24.67
C MET A 1 15.34 26.89 23.87
N ARG A 2 14.08 27.31 23.66
CA ARG A 2 13.07 26.46 23.00
C ARG A 2 13.25 26.40 21.47
N THR A 3 13.70 27.49 20.85
CA THR A 3 13.97 27.60 19.42
C THR A 3 15.34 28.24 19.19
N GLU A 4 16.11 27.72 18.23
CA GLU A 4 17.45 28.17 17.87
C GLU A 4 17.56 28.28 16.34
N LEU A 5 18.19 29.33 15.84
CA LEU A 5 18.56 29.46 14.43
C LEU A 5 20.08 29.27 14.31
N THR A 6 20.52 28.31 13.50
CA THR A 6 21.95 27.99 13.34
C THR A 6 22.28 27.67 11.90
N MET A 7 23.50 27.93 11.46
CA MET A 7 24.03 27.43 10.19
C MET A 7 24.81 26.14 10.46
N LYS A 8 24.57 25.09 9.66
CA LYS A 8 25.37 23.87 9.71
C LYS A 8 25.72 23.35 8.31
N PRO A 9 26.83 22.61 8.17
CA PRO A 9 27.13 21.86 6.96
C PRO A 9 26.00 20.89 6.61
N LEU A 10 25.70 20.74 5.31
CA LEU A 10 24.64 19.88 4.84
C LEU A 10 24.89 18.40 5.16
N ARG A 11 26.16 17.96 5.21
CA ARG A 11 26.53 16.62 5.69
C ARG A 11 25.98 16.36 7.09
N ASP A 12 25.97 17.37 7.96
CA ASP A 12 25.51 17.18 9.34
C ASP A 12 24.00 16.90 9.35
N ILE A 13 23.25 17.44 8.37
CA ILE A 13 21.82 17.17 8.21
C ILE A 13 21.60 15.74 7.71
N ILE A 14 22.31 15.36 6.65
CA ILE A 14 22.16 14.05 6.00
C ILE A 14 22.56 12.91 6.94
N ASP A 15 23.65 13.09 7.69
CA ASP A 15 24.27 12.00 8.45
C ASP A 15 23.72 11.88 9.89
N ASN A 16 23.32 12.99 10.52
CA ASN A 16 23.02 13.00 11.96
C ASN A 16 21.55 13.17 12.34
N TYR A 17 20.65 13.49 11.39
CA TYR A 17 19.24 13.71 11.70
C TYR A 17 18.37 12.59 11.15
N GLN A 18 17.51 12.08 12.02
CA GLN A 18 16.55 11.07 11.65
C GLN A 18 15.39 11.72 10.93
N ILE A 19 14.79 10.98 10.01
CA ILE A 19 13.51 11.38 9.47
C ILE A 19 12.44 10.80 10.41
N PRO A 20 11.53 11.61 10.98
CA PRO A 20 10.50 11.11 11.89
C PRO A 20 9.69 9.98 11.25
N GLU A 21 9.14 9.08 12.06
CA GLU A 21 8.26 8.01 11.60
C GLU A 21 7.03 8.57 10.84
N LEU A 22 6.56 9.75 11.25
CA LEU A 22 5.64 10.58 10.48
C LEU A 22 6.33 11.17 9.25
N GLN A 23 6.01 10.62 8.09
CA GLN A 23 6.59 11.03 6.81
C GLN A 23 5.52 11.22 5.75
N ARG A 24 5.79 12.16 4.84
CA ARG A 24 5.05 12.31 3.57
C ARG A 24 5.43 11.15 2.64
N LEU A 25 4.57 10.81 1.67
CA LEU A 25 5.04 10.04 0.51
C LEU A 25 6.08 10.90 -0.21
N VAL A 26 7.22 10.31 -0.50
CA VAL A 26 8.29 10.97 -1.23
C VAL A 26 7.87 11.05 -2.69
N ASP A 27 7.62 12.24 -3.21
CA ASP A 27 7.32 12.41 -4.63
C ASP A 27 8.63 12.35 -5.43
N ASN A 28 8.93 11.17 -5.98
CA ASN A 28 10.12 10.97 -6.80
C ASN A 28 10.15 11.86 -8.04
N GLY A 29 9.01 12.23 -8.62
CA GLY A 29 8.94 13.17 -9.74
C GLY A 29 9.35 14.57 -9.31
N HIS A 30 8.86 15.01 -8.15
CA HIS A 30 9.27 16.28 -7.55
C HIS A 30 10.76 16.29 -7.18
N ILE A 31 11.31 15.20 -6.64
CA ILE A 31 12.75 15.11 -6.34
C ILE A 31 13.59 15.16 -7.61
N ILE A 32 13.20 14.46 -8.67
CA ILE A 32 13.93 14.52 -9.95
C ILE A 32 13.95 15.97 -10.46
N SER A 33 12.81 16.66 -10.45
CA SER A 33 12.75 18.08 -10.77
C SER A 33 13.69 18.91 -9.91
N MET A 34 13.68 18.70 -8.58
CA MET A 34 14.57 19.43 -7.65
C MET A 34 16.05 19.16 -7.93
N VAL A 35 16.42 17.92 -8.27
CA VAL A 35 17.80 17.57 -8.61
C VAL A 35 18.23 18.27 -9.89
N GLU A 36 17.39 18.26 -10.93
CA GLU A 36 17.68 18.94 -12.19
C GLU A 36 17.75 20.47 -12.04
N ASP A 37 16.88 21.07 -11.22
CA ASP A 37 16.94 22.50 -10.89
C ASP A 37 18.28 22.85 -10.20
N GLN A 38 18.73 22.02 -9.26
CA GLN A 38 20.00 22.21 -8.56
C GLN A 38 21.22 22.02 -9.49
N LYS A 39 21.16 21.07 -10.43
CA LYS A 39 22.19 20.90 -11.46
C LYS A 39 22.26 22.13 -12.37
N SER A 40 21.12 22.63 -12.83
CA SER A 40 21.04 23.82 -13.67
C SER A 40 21.64 25.07 -12.98
N GLU A 41 21.32 25.26 -11.69
CA GLU A 41 21.91 26.32 -10.87
C GLU A 41 23.43 26.15 -10.75
N TYR A 42 23.89 24.93 -10.44
CA TYR A 42 25.31 24.64 -10.29
C TYR A 42 26.09 24.81 -11.59
N ASP A 43 25.52 24.45 -12.73
CA ASP A 43 26.15 24.64 -14.03
C ASP A 43 26.34 26.12 -14.34
N LYS A 44 25.36 26.95 -13.99
CA LYS A 44 25.36 28.39 -14.24
C LYS A 44 26.21 29.19 -13.25
N TYR A 45 26.15 28.85 -11.96
CA TYR A 45 26.70 29.68 -10.88
C TYR A 45 27.76 28.97 -10.03
N LYS A 46 28.05 27.69 -10.30
CA LYS A 46 28.96 26.84 -9.50
C LYS A 46 28.61 26.83 -8.01
N SER A 47 27.32 26.95 -7.73
CA SER A 47 26.75 26.93 -6.39
C SER A 47 25.35 26.31 -6.42
N PHE A 48 24.92 25.78 -5.29
CA PHE A 48 23.58 25.18 -5.13
C PHE A 48 22.60 26.19 -4.54
N SER A 49 21.35 26.12 -4.96
CA SER A 49 20.31 27.06 -4.53
C SER A 49 19.74 26.67 -3.17
N MET A 50 19.86 27.56 -2.18
CA MET A 50 19.35 27.38 -0.82
C MET A 50 18.19 28.34 -0.53
N LEU A 51 17.06 28.09 -1.18
CA LEU A 51 15.88 28.97 -1.11
C LEU A 51 15.14 28.93 0.24
N GLN A 52 15.34 27.88 1.05
CA GLN A 52 14.61 27.65 2.30
C GLN A 52 15.48 26.99 3.36
N SER A 53 15.14 27.22 4.63
CA SER A 53 15.77 26.55 5.78
C SER A 53 15.31 25.11 5.95
N PHE A 54 16.08 24.35 6.71
CA PHE A 54 15.64 23.08 7.28
C PHE A 54 15.02 23.34 8.65
N THR A 55 13.93 22.63 8.94
CA THR A 55 13.31 22.70 10.27
C THR A 55 13.48 21.36 10.96
N ILE A 56 14.02 21.37 12.18
CA ILE A 56 14.29 20.16 12.95
C ILE A 56 13.69 20.26 14.36
N ALA A 57 13.27 19.12 14.91
CA ALA A 57 13.08 18.94 16.35
C ALA A 57 14.30 18.23 16.94
N TYR A 58 14.68 18.55 18.17
CA TYR A 58 15.80 17.93 18.87
C TYR A 58 15.36 17.52 20.27
N ILE A 59 15.31 16.22 20.54
CA ILE A 59 15.03 15.68 21.87
C ILE A 59 16.30 15.84 22.71
N VAL A 60 16.26 16.78 23.66
CA VAL A 60 17.46 17.20 24.41
C VAL A 60 18.02 16.05 25.26
N GLU A 61 17.14 15.29 25.91
CA GLU A 61 17.53 14.19 26.80
C GLU A 61 18.14 13.01 26.04
N GLU A 62 17.60 12.70 24.85
CA GLU A 62 18.06 11.59 24.01
C GLU A 62 19.21 11.98 23.07
N LYS A 63 19.52 13.28 22.95
CA LYS A 63 20.46 13.84 21.97
C LYS A 63 20.12 13.47 20.51
N LYS A 64 18.84 13.25 20.20
CA LYS A 64 18.36 12.86 18.86
C LYS A 64 17.68 14.01 18.14
N GLY A 65 18.00 14.17 16.86
CA GLY A 65 17.39 15.18 15.98
C GLY A 65 16.47 14.55 14.94
N TYR A 66 15.36 15.22 14.64
CA TYR A 66 14.32 14.79 13.71
C TYR A 66 14.02 15.89 12.69
N ILE A 67 14.01 15.56 11.39
CA ILE A 67 13.70 16.50 10.30
C ILE A 67 12.19 16.70 10.17
N LEU A 68 11.72 17.91 10.49
CA LEU A 68 10.31 18.29 10.39
C LEU A 68 9.93 18.85 9.02
N ASP A 69 10.84 19.60 8.37
CA ASP A 69 10.68 20.12 7.01
C ASP A 69 12.01 20.09 6.24
N GLY A 70 11.93 19.80 4.93
CA GLY A 70 13.08 19.68 4.05
C GLY A 70 13.47 18.24 3.68
N GLN A 71 12.63 17.24 3.96
CA GLN A 71 12.91 15.83 3.67
C GLN A 71 13.22 15.57 2.17
N HIS A 72 12.45 16.15 1.24
CA HIS A 72 12.74 16.04 -0.20
C HIS A 72 14.08 16.71 -0.60
N ARG A 73 14.47 17.80 0.08
CA ARG A 73 15.75 18.46 -0.15
C ARG A 73 16.90 17.56 0.28
N VAL A 74 16.79 16.92 1.45
CA VAL A 74 17.81 15.96 1.93
C VAL A 74 18.02 14.83 0.93
N GLU A 75 16.94 14.24 0.40
CA GLU A 75 17.03 13.19 -0.61
C GLU A 75 17.62 13.71 -1.93
N ALA A 76 17.21 14.90 -2.40
CA ALA A 76 17.76 15.52 -3.60
C ALA A 76 19.28 15.76 -3.49
N TYR A 77 19.75 16.30 -2.36
CA TYR A 77 21.18 16.50 -2.12
C TYR A 77 21.94 15.19 -1.93
N SER A 78 21.31 14.17 -1.35
CA SER A 78 21.89 12.82 -1.24
C SER A 78 22.07 12.16 -2.62
N ARG A 79 21.20 12.46 -3.59
CA ARG A 79 21.39 12.05 -5.00
C ARG A 79 22.54 12.78 -5.65
N LEU A 80 22.61 14.11 -5.49
CA LEU A 80 23.73 14.90 -6.01
C LEU A 80 25.08 14.41 -5.47
N LYS A 81 25.16 14.09 -4.17
CA LYS A 81 26.36 13.48 -3.56
C LYS A 81 26.75 12.17 -4.25
N ARG A 82 25.78 11.29 -4.51
CA ARG A 82 26.00 10.01 -5.22
C ARG A 82 26.44 10.20 -6.67
N GLU A 83 26.03 11.30 -7.31
CA GLU A 83 26.45 11.68 -8.65
C GLU A 83 27.82 12.38 -8.69
N GLY A 84 28.47 12.58 -7.52
CA GLY A 84 29.84 13.08 -7.41
C GLY A 84 29.97 14.58 -7.15
N TYR A 85 28.87 15.28 -6.86
CA TYR A 85 28.92 16.69 -6.49
C TYR A 85 29.39 16.89 -5.04
N ASP A 86 30.26 17.88 -4.80
CA ASP A 86 30.67 18.27 -3.44
C ASP A 86 29.59 19.11 -2.77
N ILE A 87 28.88 18.49 -1.84
CA ILE A 87 27.79 19.10 -1.08
C ILE A 87 28.06 19.20 0.43
N ASP A 88 29.15 18.58 0.91
CA ASP A 88 29.30 18.27 2.33
C ASP A 88 29.47 19.53 3.18
N ASN A 89 30.19 20.51 2.64
CA ASN A 89 30.55 21.75 3.32
C ASN A 89 29.57 22.91 3.06
N ILE A 90 28.48 22.66 2.33
CA ILE A 90 27.50 23.71 2.06
C ILE A 90 26.78 24.05 3.37
N LEU A 91 26.89 25.32 3.78
CA LEU A 91 26.23 25.80 4.98
C LEU A 91 24.76 26.09 4.70
N VAL A 92 23.89 25.47 5.48
CA VAL A 92 22.44 25.63 5.35
C VAL A 92 21.81 26.16 6.65
N PRO A 93 20.80 27.05 6.55
CA PRO A 93 20.11 27.55 7.72
C PRO A 93 19.19 26.48 8.31
N ILE A 94 19.28 26.31 9.62
CA ILE A 94 18.49 25.37 10.40
C ILE A 94 17.70 26.11 11.47
N VAL A 95 16.39 25.91 11.47
CA VAL A 95 15.49 26.26 12.57
C VAL A 95 15.33 25.02 13.46
N LYS A 96 15.88 25.06 14.66
CA LYS A 96 15.90 23.96 15.62
C LYS A 96 14.94 24.20 16.77
N TYR A 97 14.06 23.24 17.04
CA TYR A 97 13.17 23.23 18.21
C TYR A 97 13.64 22.19 19.23
N ASN A 98 14.02 22.62 20.43
CA ASN A 98 14.39 21.71 21.51
C ASN A 98 13.10 21.18 22.19
N VAL A 99 12.86 19.88 22.10
CA VAL A 99 11.64 19.20 22.58
C VAL A 99 11.96 18.17 23.67
N GLY A 100 10.95 17.82 24.46
CA GLY A 100 11.09 16.88 25.59
C GLY A 100 10.90 15.41 25.22
N SER A 101 10.10 15.11 24.19
CA SER A 101 9.75 13.73 23.84
C SER A 101 9.39 13.56 22.36
N ILE A 102 9.23 12.30 21.93
CA ILE A 102 8.80 11.96 20.57
C ILE A 102 7.36 12.41 20.27
N GLU A 103 6.49 12.47 21.29
CA GLU A 103 5.13 13.00 21.16
C GLU A 103 5.16 14.47 20.76
N GLU A 104 6.06 15.26 21.36
CA GLU A 104 6.26 16.66 20.99
C GLU A 104 6.81 16.79 19.56
N VAL A 105 7.76 15.94 19.14
CA VAL A 105 8.24 15.90 17.75
C VAL A 105 7.05 15.77 16.79
N ASN A 106 6.14 14.84 17.10
CA ASN A 106 4.96 14.54 16.29
C ASN A 106 3.96 15.70 16.26
N GLU A 107 3.77 16.41 17.37
CA GLU A 107 2.96 17.63 17.40
C GLU A 107 3.53 18.75 16.54
N TYR A 108 4.84 19.00 16.63
CA TYR A 108 5.50 20.03 15.83
C TYR A 108 5.47 19.69 14.35
N PHE A 109 5.66 18.41 14.01
CA PHE A 109 5.47 17.91 12.66
C PHE A 109 4.06 18.25 12.14
N LYS A 110 3.01 17.94 12.92
CA LYS A 110 1.62 18.27 12.55
C LYS A 110 1.39 19.78 12.41
N LYS A 111 1.95 20.60 13.30
CA LYS A 111 1.81 22.07 13.29
C LYS A 111 2.38 22.69 12.01
N ILE A 112 3.58 22.29 11.59
CA ILE A 112 4.23 22.79 10.36
C ILE A 112 3.44 22.36 9.11
N ASN A 113 2.91 21.15 9.13
CA ASN A 113 2.17 20.56 8.00
C ASN A 113 0.67 20.93 7.97
N LYS A 114 0.16 21.73 8.92
CA LYS A 114 -1.27 22.01 9.08
C LYS A 114 -1.90 22.71 7.85
N HIS A 115 -1.10 23.44 7.09
CA HIS A 115 -1.53 24.19 5.90
C HIS A 115 -0.99 23.61 4.59
N SER A 116 -0.28 22.49 4.63
CA SER A 116 0.13 21.78 3.41
C SER A 116 -1.09 21.09 2.79
N PRO A 117 -1.26 21.13 1.45
CA PRO A 117 -2.39 20.52 0.75
C PRO A 117 -2.43 18.98 0.86
N ILE A 118 -1.43 18.37 1.51
CA ILE A 118 -1.27 16.93 1.68
C ILE A 118 -1.03 16.66 3.17
N LYS A 119 -1.95 15.93 3.80
CA LYS A 119 -1.89 15.65 5.24
C LYS A 119 -0.86 14.54 5.53
N PRO A 120 -0.14 14.62 6.67
CA PRO A 120 0.75 13.56 7.14
C PRO A 120 0.06 12.19 7.19
N ILE A 121 0.74 11.18 6.66
CA ILE A 121 0.37 9.78 6.84
C ILE A 121 0.88 9.36 8.22
N LEU A 122 -0.05 9.10 9.14
CA LEU A 122 0.22 8.60 10.50
C LEU A 122 0.44 7.08 10.47
N ASN A 123 1.40 6.60 11.30
CA ASN A 123 1.62 5.21 11.74
C ASN A 123 1.55 4.10 10.67
N LEU A 124 2.71 3.62 10.19
CA LEU A 124 2.78 2.35 9.45
C LEU A 124 4.04 1.56 9.81
N VAL A 125 3.85 0.26 10.03
CA VAL A 125 4.93 -0.74 10.08
C VAL A 125 5.63 -0.77 8.71
N ALA A 126 6.96 -0.76 8.71
CA ALA A 126 7.85 -0.42 7.59
C ALA A 126 7.44 -0.93 6.18
N VAL A 127 6.89 -2.14 6.05
CA VAL A 127 6.62 -2.79 4.74
C VAL A 127 5.38 -2.25 4.03
N GLU A 128 4.31 -1.93 4.76
CA GLU A 128 3.05 -1.42 4.19
C GLU A 128 3.28 -0.10 3.43
N LYS A 129 4.09 0.77 4.04
CA LYS A 129 4.49 2.04 3.45
C LYS A 129 5.37 1.85 2.22
N ILE A 130 6.34 0.93 2.27
CA ILE A 130 7.23 0.68 1.13
C ILE A 130 6.41 0.22 -0.08
N ILE A 131 5.48 -0.71 0.10
CA ILE A 131 4.63 -1.20 -1.01
C ILE A 131 3.78 -0.07 -1.58
N LEU A 132 3.09 0.71 -0.72
CA LEU A 132 2.28 1.84 -1.15
C LEU A 132 3.13 2.90 -1.89
N GLN A 133 4.32 3.20 -1.36
CA GLN A 133 5.25 4.15 -1.96
C GLN A 133 5.74 3.66 -3.32
N CYS A 134 6.20 2.41 -3.44
CA CYS A 134 6.63 1.84 -4.71
C CYS A 134 5.51 1.84 -5.76
N LEU A 135 4.25 1.62 -5.36
CA LEU A 135 3.09 1.71 -6.24
C LEU A 135 2.84 3.14 -6.73
N VAL A 136 2.88 4.12 -5.82
CA VAL A 136 2.72 5.54 -6.16
C VAL A 136 3.89 6.02 -7.03
N ASP A 137 5.10 5.58 -6.77
CA ASP A 137 6.27 5.91 -7.59
C ASP A 137 6.16 5.35 -9.01
N ARG A 138 5.68 4.11 -9.13
CA ARG A 138 5.54 3.44 -10.43
C ARG A 138 4.41 4.02 -11.27
N PHE A 139 3.27 4.30 -10.64
CA PHE A 139 2.01 4.58 -11.33
C PHE A 139 1.48 5.99 -11.07
N THR A 140 2.12 6.79 -10.24
CA THR A 140 1.76 8.18 -9.86
C THR A 140 0.50 8.31 -9.00
N THR A 141 0.38 9.47 -8.34
CA THR A 141 -0.82 9.92 -7.60
C THR A 141 -2.04 10.20 -8.51
N ASN A 142 -1.92 9.98 -9.83
CA ASN A 142 -3.06 10.06 -10.74
C ASN A 142 -3.97 8.84 -10.67
N TYR A 143 -3.41 7.65 -10.37
CA TYR A 143 -4.17 6.42 -10.16
C TYR A 143 -4.49 6.17 -8.69
N PHE A 144 -3.66 6.66 -7.77
CA PHE A 144 -3.85 6.51 -6.33
C PHE A 144 -4.46 7.78 -5.73
N LYS A 145 -5.58 7.65 -5.01
CA LYS A 145 -6.36 8.77 -4.47
C LYS A 145 -6.62 8.63 -2.98
N GLY A 146 -6.88 9.76 -2.32
CA GLY A 146 -7.14 9.85 -0.89
C GLY A 146 -5.87 9.93 -0.05
N ASP A 147 -6.00 10.43 1.17
CA ASP A 147 -4.93 10.37 2.18
C ASP A 147 -4.95 8.99 2.83
N TYR A 148 -3.78 8.43 3.17
CA TYR A 148 -3.72 7.27 4.07
C TYR A 148 -3.83 7.76 5.53
N SER A 149 -4.72 7.16 6.32
CA SER A 149 -4.84 7.42 7.75
C SER A 149 -4.89 6.10 8.53
N ASP A 150 -3.94 5.85 9.43
CA ASP A 150 -3.93 4.64 10.28
C ASP A 150 -5.06 4.61 11.34
N SER A 151 -5.84 5.69 11.47
CA SER A 151 -7.07 5.67 12.23
C SER A 151 -8.09 4.77 11.51
N ILE A 152 -8.20 3.53 11.99
CA ILE A 152 -9.26 2.57 11.67
C ILE A 152 -10.67 3.19 11.86
N VAL A 153 -10.76 4.26 12.65
CA VAL A 153 -12.00 4.97 12.99
C VAL A 153 -12.42 5.92 11.88
N GLY A 154 -13.16 5.38 10.91
CA GLY A 154 -13.88 6.14 9.90
C GLY A 154 -14.45 5.22 8.84
N ASN A 155 -15.74 5.37 8.54
CA ASN A 155 -16.37 4.72 7.39
C ASN A 155 -15.61 5.15 6.13
N VAL A 156 -14.78 4.26 5.58
CA VAL A 156 -14.03 4.53 4.37
C VAL A 156 -15.02 4.42 3.22
N GLU A 157 -15.21 5.52 2.52
CA GLU A 157 -15.95 5.49 1.29
C GLU A 157 -15.23 4.56 0.29
N LYS A 158 -15.82 3.40 -0.02
CA LYS A 158 -15.47 2.52 -1.14
C LYS A 158 -15.71 3.20 -2.53
N ASN A 159 -15.71 4.53 -2.59
CA ASN A 159 -16.27 5.31 -3.69
C ASN A 159 -15.30 5.54 -4.86
N TYR A 160 -14.12 4.93 -4.86
CA TYR A 160 -13.20 5.07 -5.99
C TYR A 160 -13.58 4.09 -7.10
N GLN A 161 -13.99 4.67 -8.23
CA GLN A 161 -14.24 3.92 -9.44
C GLN A 161 -12.93 3.68 -10.18
N CYS A 162 -12.83 2.52 -10.85
CA CYS A 162 -11.75 2.25 -11.79
C CYS A 162 -11.54 3.45 -12.74
N PRO A 163 -10.30 3.94 -12.92
CA PRO A 163 -9.04 3.26 -12.61
C PRO A 163 -8.43 3.64 -11.25
N HIS A 164 -9.15 4.40 -10.42
CA HIS A 164 -8.62 4.91 -9.16
C HIS A 164 -8.56 3.84 -8.07
N ILE A 165 -7.49 3.88 -7.28
CA ILE A 165 -7.27 3.07 -6.08
C ILE A 165 -7.21 3.99 -4.87
N SER A 166 -7.97 3.67 -3.83
CA SER A 166 -7.92 4.38 -2.55
C SER A 166 -6.67 3.99 -1.78
N LEU A 167 -5.83 4.96 -1.41
CA LEU A 167 -4.65 4.70 -0.58
C LEU A 167 -5.03 4.19 0.81
N ASN A 168 -6.10 4.74 1.39
CA ASN A 168 -6.58 4.32 2.71
C ASN A 168 -7.13 2.88 2.68
N ASP A 169 -7.97 2.56 1.70
CA ASP A 169 -8.58 1.23 1.59
C ASP A 169 -7.55 0.16 1.21
N LEU A 170 -6.66 0.46 0.26
CA LEU A 170 -5.54 -0.42 -0.07
C LEU A 170 -4.66 -0.65 1.16
N GLY A 171 -4.33 0.40 1.91
CA GLY A 171 -3.58 0.30 3.15
C GLY A 171 -4.21 -0.65 4.17
N LYS A 172 -5.53 -0.56 4.39
CA LYS A 172 -6.28 -1.51 5.24
C LYS A 172 -6.19 -2.94 4.72
N HIS A 173 -6.30 -3.13 3.41
CA HIS A 173 -6.23 -4.43 2.77
C HIS A 173 -4.82 -5.05 2.80
N ILE A 174 -3.76 -4.24 2.75
CA ILE A 174 -2.37 -4.68 2.94
C ILE A 174 -2.16 -5.13 4.39
N LYS A 175 -2.58 -4.30 5.37
CA LYS A 175 -2.48 -4.59 6.81
C LYS A 175 -3.21 -5.90 7.17
N ALA A 176 -4.44 -6.07 6.67
CA ALA A 176 -5.24 -7.26 6.92
C ALA A 176 -4.62 -8.56 6.38
N ARG A 177 -3.79 -8.48 5.32
CA ARG A 177 -3.15 -9.65 4.68
C ARG A 177 -1.92 -10.18 5.41
N ASN A 178 -1.48 -9.52 6.49
CA ASN A 178 -0.28 -9.87 7.26
C ASN A 178 0.93 -10.16 6.36
N ILE A 179 1.23 -9.22 5.45
CA ILE A 179 2.29 -9.40 4.44
C ILE A 179 3.64 -9.68 5.10
N VAL A 180 3.98 -8.96 6.17
CA VAL A 180 5.23 -9.14 6.92
C VAL A 180 5.39 -10.58 7.40
N GLY A 181 4.35 -11.15 8.02
CA GLY A 181 4.39 -12.53 8.49
C GLY A 181 4.55 -13.54 7.35
N LYS A 182 3.85 -13.34 6.23
CA LYS A 182 3.95 -14.22 5.05
C LYS A 182 5.34 -14.18 4.41
N LEU A 183 5.89 -12.99 4.23
CA LEU A 183 7.22 -12.80 3.63
C LEU A 183 8.33 -13.36 4.54
N GLY A 184 8.25 -13.11 5.85
CA GLY A 184 9.19 -13.64 6.84
C GLY A 184 9.23 -15.16 6.86
N ASN A 185 8.06 -15.82 6.82
CA ASN A 185 7.97 -17.29 6.80
C ASN A 185 8.54 -17.92 5.51
N SER A 186 8.66 -17.15 4.44
CA SER A 186 9.15 -17.63 3.13
C SER A 186 10.52 -17.07 2.75
N ASN A 187 11.18 -16.34 3.66
CA ASN A 187 12.45 -15.65 3.42
C ASN A 187 12.43 -14.77 2.15
N LYS A 188 11.31 -14.06 1.94
CA LYS A 188 11.09 -13.14 0.81
C LYS A 188 11.10 -11.70 1.29
N THR A 189 11.39 -10.78 0.37
CA THR A 189 11.41 -9.34 0.66
C THR A 189 10.17 -8.64 0.10
N ASP A 190 9.92 -7.44 0.59
CA ASP A 190 8.96 -6.48 0.06
C ASP A 190 9.28 -6.10 -1.40
N LYS A 191 10.56 -6.00 -1.75
CA LYS A 191 11.01 -5.79 -3.14
C LYS A 191 10.64 -6.95 -4.05
N ASP A 192 10.75 -8.19 -3.58
CA ASP A 192 10.33 -9.36 -4.35
C ASP A 192 8.82 -9.33 -4.61
N LEU A 193 8.03 -9.00 -3.58
CA LEU A 193 6.59 -8.82 -3.74
C LEU A 193 6.25 -7.72 -4.73
N PHE A 194 6.94 -6.58 -4.67
CA PHE A 194 6.72 -5.51 -5.62
C PHE A 194 7.00 -5.94 -7.06
N ASN A 195 8.06 -6.70 -7.32
CA ASN A 195 8.34 -7.24 -8.64
C ASN A 195 7.21 -8.16 -9.14
N TYR A 196 6.68 -9.01 -8.27
CA TYR A 196 5.53 -9.85 -8.59
C TYR A 196 4.26 -9.04 -8.87
N ILE A 197 4.03 -7.94 -8.16
CA ILE A 197 2.92 -7.02 -8.45
C ILE A 197 3.09 -6.38 -9.84
N LEU A 198 4.32 -6.01 -10.23
CA LEU A 198 4.59 -5.53 -11.58
C LEU A 198 4.31 -6.60 -12.64
N SER A 199 4.76 -7.84 -12.40
CA SER A 199 4.44 -8.97 -13.30
C SER A 199 2.94 -9.20 -13.46
N VAL A 200 2.14 -9.01 -12.39
CA VAL A 200 0.68 -9.04 -12.50
C VAL A 200 0.17 -7.89 -13.36
N ASN A 201 0.66 -6.67 -13.19
CA ASN A 201 0.25 -5.54 -14.04
C ASN A 201 0.59 -5.76 -15.52
N ASP A 202 1.77 -6.29 -15.82
CA ASP A 202 2.24 -6.57 -17.18
C ASP A 202 1.42 -7.72 -17.81
N TYR A 203 1.09 -8.74 -17.02
CA TYR A 203 0.15 -9.77 -17.44
C TYR A 203 -1.21 -9.18 -17.78
N LEU A 204 -1.78 -8.32 -16.92
CA LEU A 204 -3.04 -7.64 -17.18
C LEU A 204 -2.98 -6.79 -18.46
N GLU A 205 -1.85 -6.15 -18.75
CA GLU A 205 -1.62 -5.44 -20.01
C GLU A 205 -1.71 -6.38 -21.21
N SER A 206 -1.04 -7.54 -21.15
CA SER A 206 -1.02 -8.53 -22.23
C SER A 206 -2.42 -9.04 -22.61
N ILE A 207 -3.30 -9.20 -21.62
CA ILE A 207 -4.67 -9.66 -21.84
C ILE A 207 -5.63 -8.51 -22.14
N SER A 208 -5.23 -7.25 -21.95
CA SER A 208 -6.11 -6.07 -22.03
C SER A 208 -6.89 -5.93 -23.34
N ALA A 209 -6.39 -6.50 -24.44
CA ALA A 209 -7.05 -6.48 -25.75
C ALA A 209 -8.00 -7.67 -26.00
N HIS A 210 -7.85 -8.79 -25.29
CA HIS A 210 -8.57 -10.05 -25.53
C HIS A 210 -9.29 -10.52 -24.26
N GLN A 211 -10.09 -9.63 -23.67
CA GLN A 211 -10.76 -9.87 -22.39
C GLN A 211 -11.97 -10.80 -22.53
N LEU A 212 -12.20 -11.62 -21.49
CA LEU A 212 -13.26 -12.62 -21.45
C LEU A 212 -14.64 -12.07 -21.06
N ASP A 213 -14.72 -10.86 -20.47
CA ASP A 213 -15.96 -10.26 -19.98
C ASP A 213 -16.07 -8.75 -20.36
N PRO A 214 -17.15 -8.33 -21.07
CA PRO A 214 -17.38 -6.93 -21.47
C PRO A 214 -17.38 -5.91 -20.32
N THR A 215 -17.71 -6.33 -19.10
CA THR A 215 -17.72 -5.51 -17.88
C THR A 215 -16.31 -5.04 -17.54
N TYR A 216 -15.31 -5.89 -17.79
CA TYR A 216 -13.91 -5.60 -17.51
C TYR A 216 -13.25 -4.85 -18.66
N THR A 217 -13.65 -5.08 -19.92
CA THR A 217 -13.16 -4.32 -21.09
C THR A 217 -13.21 -2.81 -20.83
N LYS A 218 -14.35 -2.29 -20.37
CA LYS A 218 -14.52 -0.87 -20.03
C LYS A 218 -13.58 -0.40 -18.92
N ARG A 219 -13.21 -1.28 -17.98
CA ARG A 219 -12.28 -0.96 -16.88
C ARG A 219 -10.84 -0.88 -17.39
N PHE A 220 -10.42 -1.81 -18.23
CA PHE A 220 -9.11 -1.76 -18.90
C PHE A 220 -8.95 -0.50 -19.77
N GLU A 221 -9.97 -0.15 -20.55
CA GLU A 221 -9.99 1.09 -21.35
C GLU A 221 -9.85 2.33 -20.46
N LYS A 222 -10.57 2.40 -19.32
CA LYS A 222 -10.42 3.50 -18.36
C LYS A 222 -8.99 3.62 -17.84
N CYS A 223 -8.29 2.51 -17.59
CA CYS A 223 -6.88 2.53 -17.20
C CYS A 223 -5.99 3.14 -18.29
N LYS A 224 -6.18 2.73 -19.56
CA LYS A 224 -5.42 3.26 -20.72
C LYS A 224 -5.69 4.74 -20.94
N ASN A 225 -6.96 5.15 -21.01
CA ASN A 225 -7.37 6.54 -21.21
C ASN A 225 -6.83 7.46 -20.11
N LYS A 226 -6.67 6.95 -18.88
CA LYS A 226 -6.09 7.71 -17.78
C LYS A 226 -4.61 8.01 -18.00
N LYS A 227 -3.84 7.07 -18.55
CA LYS A 227 -2.42 7.28 -18.89
C LYS A 227 -2.31 8.43 -19.90
N GLU A 228 -3.11 8.37 -20.96
CA GLU A 228 -3.09 9.38 -22.03
C GLU A 228 -3.52 10.76 -21.52
N LYS A 229 -4.63 10.83 -20.79
CA LYS A 229 -5.18 12.09 -20.26
C LYS A 229 -4.22 12.80 -19.33
N GLU A 230 -3.57 12.07 -18.42
CA GLU A 230 -2.69 12.64 -17.39
C GLU A 230 -1.20 12.55 -17.74
N ARG A 231 -0.86 12.06 -18.93
CA ARG A 231 0.51 11.88 -19.43
C ARG A 231 1.38 11.05 -18.48
N CYS A 232 0.82 9.98 -17.91
CA CYS A 232 1.56 9.06 -17.04
C CYS A 232 2.55 8.20 -17.84
N ASN A 233 3.64 7.78 -17.22
CA ASN A 233 4.63 6.89 -17.85
C ASN A 233 4.06 5.48 -18.09
N ASN A 234 3.34 4.94 -17.10
CA ASN A 234 2.85 3.56 -17.09
C ASN A 234 1.32 3.51 -16.99
N VAL A 235 0.70 2.47 -17.58
CA VAL A 235 -0.72 2.17 -17.34
C VAL A 235 -0.82 1.35 -16.05
N CYS A 236 -1.67 1.76 -15.11
CA CYS A 236 -1.97 0.97 -13.91
C CYS A 236 -3.27 0.18 -14.12
N TYR A 237 -3.17 -1.14 -14.28
CA TYR A 237 -4.32 -2.04 -14.39
C TYR A 237 -4.78 -2.59 -13.03
N LEU A 238 -4.05 -2.32 -11.95
CA LEU A 238 -4.39 -2.79 -10.60
C LEU A 238 -5.79 -2.31 -10.14
N GLY A 239 -6.25 -1.14 -10.62
CA GLY A 239 -7.59 -0.59 -10.31
C GLY A 239 -8.76 -1.32 -11.00
N VAL A 240 -8.47 -2.29 -11.88
CA VAL A 240 -9.47 -3.17 -12.51
C VAL A 240 -10.14 -4.08 -11.47
N PHE A 241 -9.48 -4.39 -10.37
CA PHE A 241 -9.93 -5.36 -9.37
C PHE A 241 -10.16 -4.65 -8.03
N LYS A 242 -11.41 -4.68 -7.52
CA LYS A 242 -11.84 -3.83 -6.40
C LYS A 242 -11.44 -4.39 -5.03
N ASN A 243 -11.17 -5.68 -4.94
CA ASN A 243 -10.82 -6.34 -3.68
C ASN A 243 -9.31 -6.64 -3.59
N TYR A 244 -8.54 -6.04 -4.51
CA TYR A 244 -7.09 -6.20 -4.64
C TYR A 244 -6.67 -7.64 -4.91
N GLU A 245 -7.43 -8.35 -5.76
CA GLU A 245 -7.17 -9.73 -6.16
C GLU A 245 -5.77 -9.93 -6.75
N TRP A 246 -5.22 -8.89 -7.39
CA TRP A 246 -3.84 -8.85 -7.88
C TRP A 246 -2.79 -9.02 -6.76
N LEU A 247 -3.08 -8.54 -5.55
CA LEU A 247 -2.18 -8.67 -4.41
C LEU A 247 -2.16 -10.10 -3.88
N ASP A 248 -3.33 -10.75 -3.86
CA ASP A 248 -3.44 -12.17 -3.48
C ASP A 248 -2.71 -13.07 -4.49
N LEU A 249 -2.86 -12.79 -5.79
CA LEU A 249 -2.12 -13.49 -6.84
C LEU A 249 -0.60 -13.29 -6.71
N ALA A 250 -0.15 -12.04 -6.52
CA ALA A 250 1.27 -11.72 -6.39
C ALA A 250 1.89 -12.42 -5.17
N LEU A 251 1.22 -12.39 -4.01
CA LEU A 251 1.67 -13.08 -2.79
C LEU A 251 1.74 -14.59 -3.00
N HIS A 252 0.69 -15.19 -3.57
CA HIS A 252 0.65 -16.63 -3.82
C HIS A 252 1.76 -17.07 -4.75
N ALA A 253 1.96 -16.34 -5.86
CA ALA A 253 2.98 -16.64 -6.84
C ALA A 253 4.38 -16.50 -6.24
N LEU A 254 4.64 -15.44 -5.47
CA LEU A 254 5.91 -15.22 -4.79
C LEU A 254 6.25 -16.34 -3.80
N ILE A 255 5.31 -16.69 -2.93
CA ILE A 255 5.52 -17.69 -1.87
C ILE A 255 5.77 -19.07 -2.48
N ASN A 256 5.06 -19.40 -3.57
CA ASN A 256 5.18 -20.69 -4.23
C ASN A 256 6.17 -20.68 -5.41
N SER A 257 6.90 -19.57 -5.61
CA SER A 257 7.86 -19.38 -6.72
C SER A 257 7.27 -19.73 -8.10
N LEU A 258 6.03 -19.32 -8.34
CA LEU A 258 5.30 -19.53 -9.59
C LEU A 258 5.52 -18.35 -10.53
N ASP A 259 5.37 -18.59 -11.84
CA ASP A 259 5.37 -17.53 -12.85
C ASP A 259 3.94 -17.04 -13.11
N ILE A 260 3.72 -15.73 -13.01
CA ILE A 260 2.44 -15.08 -13.24
C ILE A 260 1.88 -15.39 -14.63
N SER A 261 2.72 -15.47 -15.66
CA SER A 261 2.28 -15.77 -17.03
C SER A 261 1.60 -17.14 -17.13
N ASN A 262 2.04 -18.10 -16.33
CA ASN A 262 1.51 -19.47 -16.31
C ASN A 262 0.22 -19.61 -15.51
N ILE A 263 0.06 -18.84 -14.43
CA ILE A 263 -1.09 -18.98 -13.52
C ILE A 263 -2.14 -17.89 -13.69
N GLY A 264 -1.79 -16.75 -14.30
CA GLY A 264 -2.63 -15.57 -14.41
C GLY A 264 -3.94 -15.83 -15.13
N MET A 265 -3.90 -16.60 -16.23
CA MET A 265 -5.09 -16.91 -17.03
C MET A 265 -6.11 -17.67 -16.19
N ARG A 266 -5.68 -18.76 -15.55
CA ARG A 266 -6.54 -19.59 -14.72
C ARG A 266 -7.05 -18.80 -13.50
N PHE A 267 -6.19 -18.04 -12.84
CA PHE A 267 -6.59 -17.24 -11.69
C PHE A 267 -7.67 -16.21 -12.05
N PHE A 268 -7.45 -15.42 -13.10
CA PHE A 268 -8.42 -14.40 -13.49
C PHE A 268 -9.67 -15.02 -14.13
N GLN A 269 -9.58 -16.16 -14.81
CA GLN A 269 -10.77 -16.92 -15.20
C GLN A 269 -11.60 -17.31 -13.98
N ASP A 270 -10.99 -17.87 -12.92
CA ASP A 270 -11.72 -18.23 -11.70
C ASP A 270 -12.34 -17.00 -11.01
N VAL A 271 -11.71 -15.83 -11.10
CA VAL A 271 -12.22 -14.55 -10.55
C VAL A 271 -13.39 -14.00 -11.37
N LEU A 272 -13.25 -14.00 -12.71
CA LEU A 272 -14.15 -13.35 -13.66
C LEU A 272 -15.34 -14.25 -14.05
N VAL A 273 -15.06 -15.52 -14.35
CA VAL A 273 -16.01 -16.50 -14.87
C VAL A 273 -16.35 -17.51 -13.78
N LYS A 274 -17.51 -17.35 -13.14
CA LYS A 274 -17.93 -18.21 -12.01
C LYS A 274 -18.54 -19.55 -12.43
N ASN A 275 -18.69 -19.81 -13.72
CA ASN A 275 -19.56 -20.86 -14.24
C ASN A 275 -19.03 -22.29 -14.03
N ASP A 276 -17.71 -22.47 -13.84
CA ASP A 276 -17.09 -23.79 -13.67
C ASP A 276 -16.73 -24.14 -12.22
N ARG A 277 -17.17 -23.34 -11.25
CA ARG A 277 -16.88 -23.61 -9.84
C ARG A 277 -17.68 -24.84 -9.38
N LYS A 278 -16.95 -25.86 -8.90
CA LYS A 278 -17.56 -27.05 -8.30
C LYS A 278 -18.47 -26.66 -7.14
N THR A 279 -19.73 -27.06 -7.22
CA THR A 279 -20.70 -26.88 -6.14
C THR A 279 -20.26 -27.69 -4.92
N ILE A 280 -20.24 -27.05 -3.75
CA ILE A 280 -19.96 -27.73 -2.49
C ILE A 280 -21.11 -28.71 -2.21
N PRO A 281 -20.85 -30.02 -2.09
CA PRO A 281 -21.90 -31.00 -1.83
C PRO A 281 -22.63 -30.69 -0.52
N TYR A 282 -23.95 -30.93 -0.51
CA TYR A 282 -24.79 -30.68 0.66
C TYR A 282 -24.31 -31.43 1.91
N GLU A 283 -23.80 -32.65 1.74
CA GLU A 283 -23.25 -33.43 2.85
C GLU A 283 -22.01 -32.79 3.48
N LEU A 284 -21.13 -32.23 2.65
CA LEU A 284 -19.98 -31.47 3.15
C LEU A 284 -20.43 -30.17 3.84
N LYS A 285 -21.45 -29.49 3.30
CA LYS A 285 -22.07 -28.31 3.92
C LYS A 285 -22.59 -28.63 5.33
N LYS A 286 -23.30 -29.75 5.50
CA LYS A 286 -23.74 -30.24 6.82
C LYS A 286 -22.56 -30.49 7.74
N ARG A 287 -21.55 -31.24 7.29
CA ARG A 287 -20.36 -31.54 8.12
C ARG A 287 -19.64 -30.28 8.58
N VAL A 288 -19.55 -29.25 7.75
CA VAL A 288 -19.03 -27.93 8.13
C VAL A 288 -19.89 -27.31 9.23
N TRP A 289 -21.22 -27.29 9.07
CA TRP A 289 -22.14 -26.76 10.09
C TRP A 289 -21.99 -27.48 11.43
N HIS A 290 -22.00 -28.81 11.40
CA HIS A 290 -21.85 -29.68 12.56
C HIS A 290 -20.56 -29.36 13.33
N LYS A 291 -19.44 -29.22 12.61
CA LYS A 291 -18.12 -28.94 13.20
C LYS A 291 -18.06 -27.63 13.98
N TYR A 292 -18.74 -26.58 13.53
CA TYR A 292 -18.58 -25.24 14.10
C TYR A 292 -19.77 -24.77 14.96
N ASN A 293 -20.94 -25.41 14.83
CA ASN A 293 -22.15 -25.02 15.55
C ASN A 293 -22.76 -26.19 16.36
N ASN A 294 -22.08 -27.33 16.52
CA ASN A 294 -22.53 -28.47 17.33
C ASN A 294 -23.97 -28.96 17.04
N ASN A 295 -24.45 -28.80 15.80
CA ASN A 295 -25.84 -29.11 15.37
C ASN A 295 -26.94 -28.20 15.90
N ASP A 296 -26.58 -27.06 16.49
CA ASP A 296 -27.57 -26.05 16.80
C ASP A 296 -28.26 -25.57 15.51
N MET A 297 -29.57 -25.32 15.61
CA MET A 297 -30.33 -24.74 14.50
C MET A 297 -29.87 -23.31 14.16
N ILE A 298 -29.22 -22.64 15.12
CA ILE A 298 -28.73 -21.27 14.98
C ILE A 298 -27.23 -21.29 15.21
N GLY A 299 -26.50 -20.95 14.15
CA GLY A 299 -25.06 -20.70 14.18
C GLY A 299 -24.77 -19.23 13.94
N LYS A 300 -23.50 -18.94 13.64
CA LYS A 300 -23.08 -17.58 13.28
C LYS A 300 -22.15 -17.56 12.08
N CYS A 301 -22.18 -16.46 11.34
CA CYS A 301 -21.20 -16.17 10.31
C CYS A 301 -19.82 -16.07 10.97
N TYR A 302 -18.85 -16.83 10.47
CA TYR A 302 -17.49 -16.78 10.99
C TYR A 302 -16.87 -15.38 10.87
N VAL A 303 -17.25 -14.60 9.86
CA VAL A 303 -16.68 -13.27 9.58
C VAL A 303 -17.33 -12.18 10.45
N CYS A 304 -18.65 -12.00 10.33
CA CYS A 304 -19.36 -10.85 10.91
C CYS A 304 -20.24 -11.20 12.12
N ASP A 305 -20.17 -12.43 12.63
CA ASP A 305 -20.95 -12.94 13.76
C ASP A 305 -22.49 -12.84 13.60
N LYS A 306 -23.00 -12.46 12.42
CA LYS A 306 -24.43 -12.48 12.09
C LYS A 306 -24.99 -13.88 12.34
N LYS A 307 -26.12 -13.98 13.05
CA LYS A 307 -26.85 -15.23 13.26
C LYS A 307 -27.24 -15.86 11.92
N LEU A 308 -27.03 -17.17 11.78
CA LEU A 308 -27.33 -17.95 10.59
C LEU A 308 -28.18 -19.16 10.96
N ASP A 309 -29.07 -19.55 10.05
CA ASP A 309 -29.66 -20.88 9.97
C ASP A 309 -28.83 -21.68 8.94
N ILE A 310 -28.78 -23.01 9.07
CA ILE A 310 -28.09 -23.89 8.12
C ILE A 310 -28.54 -23.67 6.66
N LYS A 311 -29.82 -23.29 6.45
CA LYS A 311 -30.36 -22.99 5.13
C LYS A 311 -29.79 -21.70 4.52
N ASP A 312 -29.49 -20.71 5.37
CA ASP A 312 -29.00 -19.38 4.99
C ASP A 312 -27.47 -19.29 4.96
N MET A 313 -26.80 -20.33 5.48
CA MET A 313 -25.35 -20.46 5.47
C MET A 313 -24.82 -20.71 4.06
N GLU A 314 -23.70 -20.07 3.72
CA GLU A 314 -22.77 -20.47 2.66
C GLU A 314 -21.49 -21.09 3.26
N CYS A 315 -20.79 -21.92 2.49
CA CYS A 315 -19.46 -22.40 2.88
C CYS A 315 -18.39 -21.49 2.26
N GLY A 316 -17.78 -20.64 3.08
CA GLY A 316 -16.64 -19.83 2.67
C GLY A 316 -15.34 -20.62 2.74
N HIS A 317 -14.52 -20.52 1.70
CA HIS A 317 -13.18 -21.11 1.71
C HIS A 317 -12.20 -20.24 2.51
N ILE A 318 -11.36 -20.84 3.34
CA ILE A 318 -10.29 -20.13 4.05
C ILE A 318 -9.24 -19.64 3.06
N ILE A 319 -8.72 -20.56 2.23
CA ILE A 319 -7.92 -20.27 1.04
C ILE A 319 -8.83 -20.45 -0.16
N ALA A 320 -8.93 -19.43 -1.01
CA ALA A 320 -9.80 -19.49 -2.18
C ALA A 320 -9.36 -20.57 -3.19
N HIS A 321 -10.32 -21.16 -3.90
CA HIS A 321 -10.05 -22.13 -4.97
C HIS A 321 -9.09 -21.59 -6.04
N ALA A 322 -9.23 -20.31 -6.41
CA ALA A 322 -8.36 -19.62 -7.37
C ALA A 322 -6.89 -19.61 -6.94
N LEU A 323 -6.62 -19.77 -5.63
CA LEU A 323 -5.28 -19.81 -5.03
C LEU A 323 -4.91 -21.24 -4.58
N GLY A 324 -5.56 -22.26 -5.12
CA GLY A 324 -5.32 -23.67 -4.82
C GLY A 324 -6.02 -24.21 -3.58
N GLY A 325 -6.97 -23.46 -3.01
CA GLY A 325 -7.71 -23.90 -1.84
C GLY A 325 -8.62 -25.09 -2.11
N GLU A 326 -8.43 -26.17 -1.36
CA GLU A 326 -9.20 -27.41 -1.53
C GLU A 326 -10.59 -27.33 -0.88
N MET A 327 -11.52 -28.13 -1.40
CA MET A 327 -12.88 -28.25 -0.86
C MET A 327 -12.92 -29.28 0.29
N THR A 328 -12.25 -28.97 1.40
CA THR A 328 -12.13 -29.86 2.58
C THR A 328 -12.74 -29.22 3.83
N LEU A 329 -13.11 -30.05 4.81
CA LEU A 329 -13.69 -29.61 6.08
C LEU A 329 -12.77 -28.65 6.87
N ASN A 330 -11.46 -28.67 6.59
CA ASN A 330 -10.48 -27.79 7.25
C ASN A 330 -10.32 -26.46 6.53
N ASN A 331 -10.60 -26.39 5.23
CA ASN A 331 -10.53 -25.17 4.44
C ASN A 331 -11.91 -24.48 4.29
N LEU A 332 -12.95 -24.95 4.97
CA LEU A 332 -14.30 -24.37 4.90
C LEU A 332 -14.77 -23.85 6.26
N GLN A 333 -15.50 -22.73 6.23
CA GLN A 333 -16.11 -22.08 7.38
C GLN A 333 -17.56 -21.66 7.07
N PRO A 334 -18.47 -21.64 8.06
CA PRO A 334 -19.82 -21.11 7.89
C PRO A 334 -19.77 -19.59 7.68
N THR A 335 -20.29 -19.10 6.55
CA THR A 335 -20.35 -17.67 6.25
C THR A 335 -21.75 -17.25 5.81
N CYS A 336 -22.07 -15.97 5.97
CA CYS A 336 -23.28 -15.42 5.36
C CYS A 336 -23.03 -15.15 3.87
N LYS A 337 -24.12 -15.14 3.07
CA LYS A 337 -24.08 -14.85 1.64
C LYS A 337 -23.35 -13.54 1.29
N THR A 338 -23.51 -12.50 2.10
CA THR A 338 -22.87 -11.19 1.87
C THR A 338 -21.35 -11.29 2.04
N CYS A 339 -20.86 -11.79 3.18
CA CYS A 339 -19.43 -11.94 3.43
C CYS A 339 -18.77 -12.87 2.42
N ASN A 340 -19.41 -14.01 2.09
CA ASN A 340 -18.86 -14.96 1.12
C ASN A 340 -18.67 -14.34 -0.27
N ARG A 341 -19.60 -13.47 -0.68
CA ARG A 341 -19.55 -12.80 -1.99
C ARG A 341 -18.58 -11.63 -2.01
N ASP A 342 -18.55 -10.82 -0.96
CA ASP A 342 -17.70 -9.62 -0.89
C ASP A 342 -16.21 -9.96 -0.69
N MET A 343 -15.90 -11.03 0.04
CA MET A 343 -14.53 -11.51 0.27
C MET A 343 -13.75 -11.87 -1.01
N GLY A 344 -14.44 -12.35 -2.05
CA GLY A 344 -13.82 -12.72 -3.31
C GLY A 344 -12.79 -13.85 -3.15
N VAL A 345 -11.52 -13.57 -3.43
CA VAL A 345 -10.40 -14.52 -3.31
C VAL A 345 -9.50 -14.28 -2.09
N MET A 346 -9.77 -13.22 -1.32
CA MET A 346 -9.03 -12.90 -0.11
C MET A 346 -9.15 -14.04 0.89
N ASN A 347 -8.08 -14.32 1.65
CA ASN A 347 -8.14 -15.33 2.71
C ASN A 347 -9.21 -14.94 3.75
N LEU A 348 -10.01 -15.92 4.18
CA LEU A 348 -11.16 -15.68 5.05
C LEU A 348 -10.79 -15.12 6.43
N ASN A 349 -9.66 -15.54 6.98
CA ASN A 349 -9.17 -15.01 8.26
C ASN A 349 -8.67 -13.57 8.13
N GLU A 350 -8.12 -13.21 6.97
CA GLU A 350 -7.63 -11.87 6.65
C GLU A 350 -8.81 -10.94 6.38
N TYR A 351 -9.78 -11.37 5.59
CA TYR A 351 -11.00 -10.60 5.32
C TYR A 351 -11.77 -10.30 6.61
N LYS A 352 -11.80 -11.24 7.56
CA LYS A 352 -12.37 -11.01 8.89
C LYS A 352 -11.71 -9.86 9.66
N GLN A 353 -10.42 -9.58 9.44
CA GLN A 353 -9.73 -8.46 10.09
C GLN A 353 -10.22 -7.09 9.59
N LEU A 354 -10.84 -7.02 8.40
CA LEU A 354 -11.38 -5.76 7.87
C LEU A 354 -12.60 -5.24 8.64
N PHE A 355 -13.20 -6.08 9.50
CA PHE A 355 -14.41 -5.78 10.27
C PHE A 355 -14.16 -5.68 11.77
N LYS A 356 -12.89 -5.71 12.20
CA LYS A 356 -12.50 -5.71 13.62
C LYS A 356 -11.95 -4.36 14.08
#